data_AF-H1VDZ7-F1
#
_entry.id   AF-H1VDZ7-F1
#
_cell.length_a   1.000
_cell.length_b   1.000
_cell.length_c   1.000
_cell.angle_alpha   90.00
_cell.angle_beta   90.00
_cell.angle_gamma   90.00
#
_symmetry.space_group_name_H-M   'P 1'
#
loop_
_entity.id
_entity.type
_entity.pdbx_description
1 polymer ?
#
loop_
_entity_poly.entity_id
_entity_poly.type
_entity_poly.pdbx_seq_one_letter_code
_entity_poly.pdbx_strand_id
1 'polypeptide(L)'
;MGLLNRLRVPQAAGTSEVHGRDALLANDDLRPLKLADRTWTQWTYFTFWFSATATVSNWYASSTAQALGLSMWESLACAFGGQCLIAIIITLNGRPGSCYHIGYPVVCRSAFGIYGAWWPTFNRAVMAIVWNGVNAVQGGQCIYVMLHAIIPGIANIPNTMGEGSALTTAGMIGFVIFWLVTCAFLVIPVPKMRGLVYAKLCVFIISAVAMLAWTATKAGGLGPVVRQGGTATGSKRA
;
A
#
# COMPACT_ATOMS: atom_id res chain seq x y z
N MET A 1 40.31 -2.78 -6.28
CA MET A 1 39.22 -3.79 -6.28
C MET A 1 37.90 -3.06 -6.44
N GLY A 2 37.45 -2.91 -7.68
CA GLY A 2 36.53 -1.85 -8.11
C GLY A 2 35.06 -2.05 -7.68
N LEU A 3 34.31 -0.95 -7.80
CA LEU A 3 32.87 -0.81 -7.55
C LEU A 3 32.03 -1.99 -8.07
N LEU A 4 32.46 -2.60 -9.17
CA LEU A 4 31.85 -3.77 -9.80
C LEU A 4 31.82 -5.02 -8.89
N ASN A 5 32.81 -5.21 -8.01
CA ASN A 5 32.79 -6.30 -7.04
C ASN A 5 31.82 -6.05 -5.88
N ARG A 6 31.44 -4.79 -5.59
CA ARG A 6 30.40 -4.46 -4.60
C ARG A 6 28.98 -4.52 -5.17
N LEU A 7 28.84 -4.38 -6.48
CA LEU A 7 27.57 -4.53 -7.21
C LEU A 7 27.32 -5.97 -7.66
N ARG A 8 28.31 -6.87 -7.52
CA ARG A 8 28.16 -8.28 -7.85
C ARG A 8 27.24 -8.92 -6.82
N VAL A 9 26.03 -9.25 -7.27
CA VAL A 9 25.05 -9.99 -6.47
C VAL A 9 25.72 -11.24 -5.91
N PRO A 10 25.70 -11.47 -4.58
CA PRO A 10 26.34 -12.63 -3.98
C PRO A 10 25.75 -13.90 -4.57
N GLN A 11 26.58 -14.67 -5.27
CA GLN A 11 26.17 -15.96 -5.82
C GLN A 11 25.88 -16.92 -4.68
N ALA A 12 24.66 -17.45 -4.65
CA ALA A 12 24.18 -18.39 -3.65
C ALA A 12 25.03 -19.67 -3.60
N ALA A 13 25.21 -20.22 -2.39
CA ALA A 13 25.82 -21.53 -2.20
C ALA A 13 25.06 -22.60 -3.03
N GLY A 14 25.79 -23.26 -3.94
CA GLY A 14 25.28 -24.28 -4.87
C GLY A 14 25.14 -23.85 -6.33
N THR A 15 25.53 -22.62 -6.70
CA THR A 15 25.51 -22.14 -8.10
C THR A 15 26.87 -22.28 -8.83
N SER A 16 27.83 -23.00 -8.23
CA SER A 16 29.18 -23.22 -8.76
C SER A 16 29.21 -23.87 -10.15
N GLU A 17 28.12 -24.51 -10.58
CA GLU A 17 28.02 -25.22 -11.86
C GLU A 17 27.28 -24.41 -12.95
N VAL A 18 26.60 -23.31 -12.62
CA VAL A 18 25.77 -22.57 -13.57
C VAL A 18 26.60 -21.52 -14.32
N HIS A 19 26.98 -21.83 -15.57
CA HIS A 19 27.82 -20.98 -16.41
C HIS A 19 27.02 -20.28 -17.51
N GLY A 20 27.45 -19.08 -17.92
CA GLY A 20 26.87 -18.36 -19.06
C GLY A 20 25.56 -17.62 -18.76
N ARG A 21 24.60 -17.65 -19.70
CA ARG A 21 23.33 -16.88 -19.61
C ARG A 21 22.47 -17.27 -18.41
N ASP A 22 22.61 -18.50 -17.91
CA ASP A 22 21.86 -19.03 -16.77
C ASP A 22 22.34 -18.47 -15.42
N ALA A 23 23.57 -17.95 -15.36
CA ALA A 23 24.10 -17.27 -14.18
C ALA A 23 23.35 -15.94 -13.89
N LEU A 24 22.77 -15.31 -14.91
CA LEU A 24 21.92 -14.12 -14.75
C LEU A 24 20.54 -14.45 -14.15
N LEU A 25 20.11 -15.72 -14.24
CA LEU A 25 18.84 -16.18 -13.69
C LEU A 25 18.96 -16.73 -12.26
N ALA A 26 20.18 -17.05 -11.84
CA ALA A 26 20.48 -17.63 -10.53
C ALA A 26 20.81 -16.53 -9.49
N ASN A 27 19.77 -15.95 -8.89
CA ASN A 27 19.89 -15.07 -7.72
C ASN A 27 19.32 -15.75 -6.46
N ASP A 28 19.90 -15.52 -5.29
CA ASP A 28 19.41 -16.08 -4.01
C ASP A 28 18.00 -15.55 -3.69
N ASP A 29 17.66 -14.33 -4.13
CA ASP A 29 16.31 -13.74 -4.01
C ASP A 29 15.27 -14.37 -4.95
N LEU A 30 15.70 -15.03 -6.03
CA LEU A 30 14.82 -15.68 -7.01
C LEU A 30 14.53 -17.14 -6.65
N ARG A 31 15.23 -17.70 -5.65
CA ARG A 31 15.05 -19.09 -5.25
C ARG A 31 13.75 -19.26 -4.47
N PRO A 32 13.13 -20.46 -4.52
CA PRO A 32 12.02 -20.77 -3.66
C PRO A 32 12.39 -20.59 -2.19
N LEU A 33 11.45 -20.08 -1.38
CA LEU A 33 11.69 -19.88 0.05
C LEU A 33 12.04 -21.22 0.73
N LYS A 34 13.16 -21.21 1.48
CA LYS A 34 13.59 -22.35 2.31
C LYS A 34 12.53 -22.66 3.35
N LEU A 35 12.39 -23.95 3.73
CA LEU A 35 11.39 -24.38 4.72
C LEU A 35 11.53 -23.64 6.06
N ALA A 36 12.77 -23.36 6.48
CA ALA A 36 13.07 -22.66 7.73
C ALA A 36 12.56 -21.20 7.75
N ASP A 37 12.44 -20.56 6.60
CA ASP A 37 12.02 -19.16 6.50
C ASP A 37 10.48 -19.01 6.37
N ARG A 38 9.74 -20.13 6.32
CA ARG A 38 8.26 -20.17 6.22
C ARG A 38 7.60 -19.94 7.57
N THR A 39 7.75 -18.73 8.09
CA THR A 39 7.30 -18.34 9.44
C THR A 39 5.88 -17.77 9.50
N TRP A 40 5.18 -17.72 8.37
CA TRP A 40 3.86 -17.10 8.24
C TRP A 40 2.75 -18.14 8.36
N THR A 41 2.05 -18.12 9.50
CA THR A 41 0.82 -18.90 9.72
C THR A 41 -0.38 -18.17 9.11
N GLN A 42 -1.51 -18.86 8.93
CA GLN A 42 -2.76 -18.27 8.45
C GLN A 42 -3.16 -17.00 9.23
N TRP A 43 -2.96 -16.98 10.56
CA TRP A 43 -3.23 -15.79 11.37
C TRP A 43 -2.38 -14.59 10.97
N THR A 44 -1.08 -14.80 10.73
CA THR A 44 -0.18 -13.73 10.26
C THR A 44 -0.60 -13.22 8.89
N TYR A 45 -1.03 -14.12 8.00
CA TYR A 45 -1.54 -13.77 6.68
C TYR A 45 -2.80 -12.89 6.77
N PHE A 46 -3.80 -13.28 7.58
CA PHE A 46 -5.01 -12.46 7.78
C PHE A 46 -4.69 -11.08 8.35
N THR A 47 -3.84 -11.00 9.37
CA THR A 47 -3.45 -9.71 9.97
C THR A 47 -2.69 -8.81 9.02
N PHE A 48 -1.86 -9.40 8.17
CA PHE A 48 -1.11 -8.66 7.18
C PHE A 48 -2.05 -8.02 6.16
N TRP A 49 -3.02 -8.78 5.64
CA TRP A 49 -3.99 -8.24 4.69
C TRP A 49 -4.87 -7.17 5.31
N PHE A 50 -5.34 -7.38 6.54
CA PHE A 50 -6.13 -6.37 7.23
C PHE A 50 -5.31 -5.09 7.50
N SER A 51 -4.02 -5.21 7.82
CA SER A 51 -3.11 -4.06 7.91
C SER A 51 -2.81 -3.40 6.55
N ALA A 52 -2.76 -4.19 5.48
CA ALA A 52 -2.52 -3.70 4.12
C ALA A 52 -3.74 -2.95 3.56
N THR A 53 -4.96 -3.35 3.93
CA THR A 53 -6.19 -2.62 3.54
C THR A 53 -6.43 -1.40 4.42
N ALA A 54 -5.92 -1.37 5.66
CA ALA A 54 -5.90 -0.20 6.54
C ALA A 54 -4.92 0.87 6.03
N THR A 55 -5.34 1.58 4.98
CA THR A 55 -4.64 2.71 4.36
C THR A 55 -5.56 3.92 4.29
N VAL A 56 -4.95 5.11 4.25
CA VAL A 56 -5.67 6.38 4.14
C VAL A 56 -6.52 6.42 2.86
N SER A 57 -5.97 5.90 1.76
CA SER A 57 -6.65 5.76 0.47
C SER A 57 -8.02 5.07 0.60
N ASN A 58 -8.07 3.92 1.27
CA ASN A 58 -9.32 3.18 1.45
C ASN A 58 -10.28 3.89 2.40
N TRP A 59 -9.77 4.69 3.34
CA TRP A 59 -10.61 5.40 4.31
C TRP A 59 -11.43 6.51 3.65
N TYR A 60 -10.81 7.34 2.80
CA TYR A 60 -11.54 8.40 2.12
C TYR A 60 -12.28 7.92 0.86
N ALA A 61 -11.99 6.73 0.31
CA ALA A 61 -12.66 6.21 -0.89
C ALA A 61 -14.20 6.17 -0.75
N SER A 62 -14.71 5.77 0.42
CA SER A 62 -16.15 5.79 0.71
C SER A 62 -16.71 7.21 0.88
N SER A 63 -15.89 8.17 1.31
CA SER A 63 -16.29 9.58 1.41
C SER A 63 -16.34 10.25 0.03
N THR A 64 -15.42 9.89 -0.87
CA THR A 64 -15.44 10.39 -2.25
C THR A 64 -16.62 9.86 -3.04
N ALA A 65 -17.03 8.60 -2.82
CA ALA A 65 -18.25 8.03 -3.41
C ALA A 65 -19.51 8.79 -2.95
N GLN A 66 -19.58 9.14 -1.66
CA GLN A 66 -20.68 9.95 -1.13
C GLN A 66 -20.66 11.39 -1.64
N ALA A 67 -19.46 11.99 -1.80
CA ALA A 67 -19.31 13.32 -2.39
C ALA A 67 -19.77 13.36 -3.86
N LEU A 68 -19.69 12.24 -4.58
CA LEU A 68 -20.23 12.07 -5.93
C LEU A 68 -21.76 11.89 -5.96
N GLY A 69 -22.42 11.81 -4.80
CA GLY A 69 -23.88 11.77 -4.66
C GLY A 69 -24.48 10.38 -4.45
N LEU A 70 -23.67 9.35 -4.16
CA LEU A 70 -24.19 8.04 -3.73
C LEU A 70 -24.65 8.11 -2.27
N SER A 71 -25.70 7.35 -1.94
CA SER A 71 -26.06 7.16 -0.54
C SER A 71 -24.97 6.38 0.22
N MET A 72 -25.00 6.46 1.54
CA MET A 72 -24.10 5.70 2.41
C MET A 72 -24.19 4.19 2.14
N TRP A 73 -25.39 3.65 1.97
CA TRP A 73 -25.62 2.22 1.74
C TRP A 73 -25.17 1.77 0.34
N GLU A 74 -25.42 2.57 -0.69
CA GLU A 74 -24.93 2.30 -2.05
C GLU A 74 -23.40 2.33 -2.10
N SER A 75 -22.78 3.32 -1.45
CA SER A 75 -21.32 3.43 -1.35
C SER A 75 -20.70 2.24 -0.64
N LEU A 76 -21.32 1.77 0.45
CA LEU A 76 -20.88 0.60 1.20
C LEU A 76 -21.04 -0.68 0.38
N ALA A 77 -22.17 -0.87 -0.30
CA ALA A 77 -22.43 -2.03 -1.14
C ALA A 77 -21.45 -2.11 -2.32
N CYS A 78 -21.18 -0.98 -2.99
CA CYS A 78 -20.22 -0.89 -4.08
C CYS A 78 -18.79 -1.19 -3.60
N ALA A 79 -18.37 -0.58 -2.49
CA ALA A 79 -17.05 -0.85 -1.91
C ALA A 79 -16.89 -2.32 -1.49
N PHE A 80 -17.91 -2.89 -0.85
CA PHE A 80 -17.91 -4.30 -0.43
C PHE A 80 -17.86 -5.25 -1.65
N GLY A 81 -18.70 -5.01 -2.66
CA GLY A 81 -18.70 -5.78 -3.90
C GLY A 81 -17.36 -5.74 -4.63
N GLY A 82 -16.75 -4.56 -4.72
CA GLY A 82 -15.42 -4.38 -5.30
C GLY A 82 -14.33 -5.16 -4.55
N GLN A 83 -14.34 -5.09 -3.22
CA GLN A 83 -13.37 -5.84 -2.39
C GLN A 83 -13.56 -7.36 -2.49
N CYS A 84 -14.80 -7.85 -2.59
CA CYS A 84 -15.09 -9.26 -2.81
C CYS A 84 -14.55 -9.75 -4.16
N LEU A 85 -14.73 -8.97 -5.24
CA LEU A 85 -14.19 -9.31 -6.55
C LEU A 85 -12.65 -9.35 -6.52
N ILE A 86 -12.02 -8.33 -5.92
CA ILE A 86 -10.57 -8.27 -5.76
C ILE A 86 -10.06 -9.48 -4.97
N ALA A 87 -10.74 -9.87 -3.90
CA ALA A 87 -10.36 -11.01 -3.07
C ALA A 87 -10.32 -12.32 -3.85
N ILE A 88 -11.28 -12.55 -4.76
CA ILE A 88 -11.31 -13.73 -5.63
C ILE A 88 -10.07 -13.74 -6.54
N ILE A 89 -9.81 -12.63 -7.23
CA ILE A 89 -8.68 -12.53 -8.17
C ILE A 89 -7.33 -12.65 -7.45
N ILE A 90 -7.17 -12.02 -6.28
CA ILE A 90 -5.95 -12.12 -5.47
C ILE A 90 -5.73 -13.55 -4.99
N THR A 91 -6.78 -14.26 -4.57
CA THR A 91 -6.66 -15.65 -4.11
C THR A 91 -6.21 -16.57 -5.24
N LEU A 92 -6.77 -16.40 -6.45
CA LEU A 92 -6.35 -17.15 -7.63
C LEU A 92 -4.90 -16.85 -8.02
N ASN A 93 -4.50 -15.57 -8.00
CA ASN A 93 -3.12 -15.15 -8.29
C ASN A 93 -2.13 -15.56 -7.19
N GLY A 94 -2.57 -15.75 -5.95
CA GLY A 94 -1.74 -16.17 -4.83
C GLY A 94 -1.40 -17.67 -4.84
N ARG A 95 -2.16 -18.49 -5.58
CA ARG A 95 -2.00 -19.96 -5.61
C ARG A 95 -0.61 -20.42 -6.09
N PRO A 96 -0.04 -19.91 -7.19
CA PRO A 96 1.32 -20.28 -7.60
C PRO A 96 2.38 -19.92 -6.55
N GLY A 97 2.24 -18.77 -5.89
CA GLY A 97 3.13 -18.35 -4.81
C GLY A 97 3.03 -19.25 -3.58
N SER A 98 1.83 -19.74 -3.24
CA SER A 98 1.64 -20.64 -2.10
C SER A 98 2.05 -22.08 -2.37
N CYS A 99 1.86 -22.59 -3.58
CA CYS A 99 2.22 -23.98 -3.90
C CYS A 99 3.73 -24.11 -4.16
N TYR A 100 4.27 -23.24 -5.02
CA TYR A 100 5.66 -23.35 -5.49
C TYR A 100 6.64 -22.48 -4.70
N HIS A 101 6.15 -21.58 -3.83
CA HIS A 101 6.98 -20.71 -2.98
C HIS A 101 7.97 -19.84 -3.77
N ILE A 102 7.63 -19.51 -5.01
CA ILE A 102 8.40 -18.69 -5.94
C ILE A 102 7.84 -17.27 -6.05
N GLY A 103 8.70 -16.29 -6.30
CA GLY A 103 8.31 -14.89 -6.51
C GLY A 103 7.60 -14.64 -7.84
N TYR A 104 6.85 -13.54 -7.91
CA TYR A 104 6.12 -13.12 -9.12
C TYR A 104 6.99 -13.08 -10.40
N PRO A 105 8.24 -12.55 -10.40
CA PRO A 105 9.06 -12.53 -11.61
C PRO A 105 9.39 -13.93 -12.16
N VAL A 106 9.41 -14.95 -11.30
CA VAL A 106 9.63 -16.35 -11.71
C VAL A 106 8.35 -16.95 -12.28
N VAL A 107 7.20 -16.67 -11.66
CA VAL A 107 5.89 -17.11 -12.16
C VAL A 107 5.62 -16.54 -13.56
N CYS A 108 5.94 -15.26 -13.81
CA CYS A 108 5.74 -14.67 -15.12
C CYS A 108 6.55 -15.32 -16.25
N ARG A 109 7.67 -15.99 -15.92
CA ARG A 109 8.48 -16.71 -16.91
C ARG A 109 7.75 -17.93 -17.48
N SER A 110 6.80 -18.53 -16.75
CA SER A 110 6.05 -19.67 -17.27
C SER A 110 5.06 -19.28 -18.37
N ALA A 111 4.62 -18.01 -18.39
CA ALA A 111 3.66 -17.51 -19.39
C ALA A 111 4.34 -16.76 -20.55
N PHE A 112 5.34 -15.91 -20.25
CA PHE A 112 5.96 -15.02 -21.23
C PHE A 112 7.38 -15.45 -21.67
N GLY A 113 7.89 -16.55 -21.12
CA GLY A 113 9.27 -16.99 -21.32
C GLY A 113 10.29 -16.14 -20.56
N ILE A 114 11.57 -16.49 -20.71
CA ILE A 114 12.67 -15.87 -19.95
C ILE A 114 12.84 -14.38 -20.30
N TYR A 115 12.83 -14.06 -21.60
CA TYR A 115 13.03 -12.69 -22.07
C TYR A 115 11.73 -11.87 -22.05
N GLY A 116 10.58 -12.50 -22.32
CA GLY A 116 9.28 -11.81 -22.29
C GLY A 116 8.81 -11.45 -20.88
N ALA A 117 9.25 -12.15 -19.83
CA ALA A 117 8.91 -11.85 -18.44
C ALA A 117 9.45 -10.50 -17.93
N TRP A 118 10.41 -9.89 -18.64
CA TRP A 118 10.92 -8.55 -18.30
C TRP A 118 9.84 -7.48 -18.40
N TRP A 119 8.98 -7.55 -19.42
CA TRP A 119 7.90 -6.58 -19.63
C TRP A 119 6.91 -6.51 -18.46
N PRO A 120 6.24 -7.61 -18.03
CA PRO A 120 5.31 -7.58 -16.90
C PRO A 120 6.01 -7.24 -15.57
N THR A 121 7.27 -7.67 -15.40
CA THR A 121 8.06 -7.34 -14.20
C THR A 121 8.35 -5.83 -14.14
N PHE A 122 8.73 -5.22 -15.27
CA PHE A 122 8.97 -3.79 -15.37
C PHE A 122 7.69 -2.97 -15.13
N ASN A 123 6.58 -3.34 -15.78
CA ASN A 123 5.29 -2.66 -15.58
C ASN A 123 4.87 -2.69 -14.10
N ARG A 124 5.03 -3.84 -13.44
CA ARG A 124 4.75 -3.98 -12.00
C ARG A 124 5.67 -3.10 -11.15
N ALA A 125 6.95 -2.99 -11.49
CA ALA A 125 7.89 -2.13 -10.78
C ALA A 125 7.52 -0.65 -10.92
N VAL A 126 7.17 -0.20 -12.13
CA VAL A 126 6.68 1.17 -12.37
C VAL A 126 5.44 1.45 -11.52
N MET A 127 4.48 0.52 -11.48
CA MET A 127 3.29 0.69 -10.68
C MET A 127 3.57 0.77 -9.17
N ALA A 128 4.55 0.00 -8.68
CA ALA A 128 4.98 0.08 -7.29
C ALA A 128 5.60 1.44 -6.95
N ILE A 129 6.38 2.04 -7.87
CA ILE A 129 6.96 3.38 -7.70
C ILE A 129 5.86 4.44 -7.61
N VAL A 130 4.87 4.38 -8.51
CA VAL A 130 3.72 5.31 -8.51
C VAL A 130 2.95 5.20 -7.19
N TRP A 131 2.61 3.98 -6.75
CA TRP A 131 1.90 3.78 -5.49
C TRP A 131 2.70 4.20 -4.27
N ASN A 132 4.02 4.02 -4.29
CA ASN A 132 4.90 4.55 -3.25
C ASN A 132 4.83 6.09 -3.20
N GLY A 133 4.81 6.76 -4.36
CA GLY A 133 4.61 8.20 -4.44
C GLY A 133 3.27 8.67 -3.86
N VAL A 134 2.18 8.00 -4.23
CA VAL A 134 0.83 8.29 -3.70
C VAL A 134 0.79 8.14 -2.18
N ASN A 135 1.33 7.04 -1.64
CA ASN A 135 1.39 6.81 -0.21
C ASN A 135 2.26 7.83 0.53
N ALA A 136 3.37 8.26 -0.07
CA ALA A 136 4.24 9.29 0.51
C ALA A 136 3.56 10.66 0.56
N VAL A 137 2.80 11.03 -0.48
CA VAL A 137 2.00 12.26 -0.50
C VAL A 137 0.89 12.23 0.56
N GLN A 138 0.16 11.12 0.66
CA GLN A 138 -0.89 10.96 1.67
C GLN A 138 -0.33 10.99 3.09
N GLY A 139 0.79 10.30 3.33
CA GLY A 139 1.50 10.35 4.61
C GLY A 139 1.99 11.76 4.94
N GLY A 140 2.49 12.49 3.95
CA GLY A 140 2.88 13.89 4.09
C GLY A 140 1.72 14.81 4.51
N GLN A 141 0.53 14.61 3.95
CA GLN A 141 -0.68 15.34 4.35
C GLN A 141 -1.07 15.05 5.80
N CYS A 142 -0.98 13.79 6.24
CA CYS A 142 -1.23 13.44 7.65
C CYS A 142 -0.22 14.12 8.60
N ILE A 143 1.06 14.13 8.23
CA ILE A 143 2.10 14.83 9.00
C ILE A 143 1.85 16.33 9.03
N TYR A 144 1.44 16.92 7.90
CA TYR A 144 1.10 18.34 7.82
C TYR A 144 -0.04 18.70 8.78
N VAL A 145 -1.13 17.92 8.81
CA VAL A 145 -2.25 18.13 9.75
C VAL A 145 -1.79 18.01 11.20
N MET A 146 -0.92 17.04 11.50
CA MET A 146 -0.33 16.89 12.84
C MET A 146 0.54 18.09 13.24
N LEU A 147 1.39 18.58 12.33
CA LEU A 147 2.21 19.77 12.58
C LEU A 147 1.35 21.02 12.74
N HIS A 148 0.29 21.17 11.95
CA HIS A 148 -0.65 22.29 12.06
C HIS A 148 -1.36 22.30 13.42
N ALA A 149 -1.65 21.14 14.02
CA ALA A 149 -2.23 21.04 15.34
C ALA A 149 -1.25 21.41 16.48
N ILE A 150 0.05 21.18 16.31
CA ILE A 150 1.09 21.48 17.32
C ILE A 150 1.60 22.92 17.18
N ILE A 151 1.83 23.37 15.95
CA ILE A 151 2.36 24.68 15.60
C ILE A 151 1.43 25.32 14.56
N PRO A 152 0.40 26.06 14.98
CA PRO A 152 -0.55 26.69 14.05
C PRO A 152 0.11 27.72 13.12
N GLY A 153 1.32 28.21 13.45
CA GLY A 153 2.11 29.12 12.62
C GLY A 153 2.56 28.54 11.26
N ILE A 154 2.49 27.21 11.06
CA ILE A 154 2.87 26.55 9.80
C ILE A 154 1.88 26.86 8.67
N ALA A 155 0.64 27.23 8.99
CA ALA A 155 -0.34 27.64 7.98
C ALA A 155 -0.05 29.01 7.35
N ASN A 156 0.79 29.84 7.98
CA ASN A 156 1.16 31.17 7.48
C ASN A 156 2.32 31.15 6.48
N ILE A 157 2.83 29.98 6.09
CA ILE A 157 3.90 29.88 5.09
C ILE A 157 3.30 30.24 3.72
N PRO A 158 3.81 31.27 3.03
CA PRO A 158 3.30 31.66 1.71
C PRO A 158 3.48 30.51 0.73
N ASN A 159 2.41 30.17 0.02
CA ASN A 159 2.43 29.08 -0.94
C ASN A 159 3.20 29.52 -2.19
N THR A 160 4.39 28.95 -2.40
CA THR A 160 5.22 29.15 -3.59
C THR A 160 4.95 28.07 -4.66
N MET A 161 4.09 27.09 -4.37
CA MET A 161 3.69 26.05 -5.34
C MET A 161 2.64 26.59 -6.32
N GLY A 162 2.80 26.31 -7.62
CA GLY A 162 1.88 26.76 -8.68
C GLY A 162 0.47 26.13 -8.59
N GLU A 163 -0.51 26.75 -9.26
CA GLU A 163 -1.95 26.43 -9.17
C GLU A 163 -2.34 24.98 -9.51
N GLY A 164 -1.45 24.19 -10.12
CA GLY A 164 -1.65 22.77 -10.43
C GLY A 164 -1.04 21.78 -9.43
N SER A 165 -0.44 22.24 -8.33
CA SER A 165 0.21 21.35 -7.37
C SER A 165 -0.78 20.71 -6.40
N ALA A 166 -0.73 19.37 -6.29
CA ALA A 166 -1.49 18.63 -5.27
C ALA A 166 -1.05 18.94 -3.82
N LEU A 167 0.10 19.59 -3.64
CA LEU A 167 0.67 19.95 -2.34
C LEU A 167 0.96 21.45 -2.26
N THR A 168 0.58 22.07 -1.14
CA THR A 168 1.06 23.41 -0.77
C THR A 168 2.53 23.34 -0.32
N THR A 169 3.25 24.46 -0.32
CA THR A 169 4.63 24.54 0.19
C THR A 169 4.75 23.99 1.63
N ALA A 170 3.76 24.25 2.47
CA ALA A 170 3.72 23.70 3.82
C ALA A 170 3.45 22.17 3.83
N GLY A 171 2.65 21.66 2.88
CA GLY A 171 2.48 20.23 2.66
C GLY A 171 3.75 19.52 2.18
N MET A 172 4.64 20.19 1.42
CA MET A 172 5.93 19.62 1.02
C MET A 172 6.84 19.32 2.21
N ILE A 173 6.80 20.17 3.25
CA ILE A 173 7.57 19.94 4.47
C ILE A 173 7.11 18.64 5.13
N GLY A 174 5.79 18.44 5.24
CA GLY A 174 5.21 17.19 5.74
C GLY A 174 5.61 15.98 4.88
N PHE A 175 5.61 16.12 3.56
CA PHE A 175 6.07 15.08 2.63
C PHE A 175 7.54 14.71 2.82
N VAL A 176 8.44 15.69 2.92
CA VAL A 176 9.88 15.43 3.12
C VAL A 176 10.12 14.72 4.45
N ILE A 177 9.44 15.15 5.52
CA ILE A 177 9.52 14.48 6.83
C ILE A 177 9.02 13.03 6.71
N PHE A 178 7.87 12.81 6.09
CA PHE A 178 7.32 11.46 5.90
C PHE A 178 8.25 10.58 5.06
N TRP A 179 8.85 11.15 4.02
CA TRP A 179 9.78 10.46 3.14
C TRP A 179 11.06 10.05 3.88
N LEU A 180 11.65 10.94 4.68
CA LEU A 180 12.82 10.63 5.51
C LEU A 180 12.51 9.52 6.53
N VAL A 181 11.36 9.59 7.19
CA VAL A 181 10.92 8.53 8.11
C VAL A 181 10.76 7.20 7.37
N THR A 182 10.13 7.20 6.20
CA THR A 182 9.96 6.00 5.38
C THR A 182 11.31 5.41 4.97
N CYS A 183 12.27 6.24 4.57
CA CYS A 183 13.64 5.82 4.25
C CYS A 183 14.37 5.23 5.48
N ALA A 184 14.18 5.79 6.67
CA ALA A 184 14.76 5.23 7.90
C ALA A 184 14.18 3.84 8.22
N PHE A 185 12.87 3.65 8.02
CA PHE A 185 12.22 2.36 8.22
C PHE A 185 12.58 1.31 7.17
N LEU A 186 13.04 1.71 5.98
CA LEU A 186 13.50 0.78 4.93
C LEU A 186 14.73 -0.06 5.35
N VAL A 187 15.55 0.47 6.27
CA VAL A 187 16.76 -0.21 6.76
C VAL A 187 16.42 -1.36 7.73
N ILE A 188 15.18 -1.39 8.26
CA ILE A 188 14.76 -2.41 9.21
C ILE A 188 14.26 -3.66 8.47
N PRO A 189 14.82 -4.86 8.73
CA PRO A 189 14.43 -6.07 8.03
C PRO A 189 13.00 -6.51 8.38
N VAL A 190 12.23 -6.86 7.35
CA VAL A 190 10.80 -7.27 7.38
C VAL A 190 10.43 -8.27 8.50
N PRO A 191 11.25 -9.27 8.86
CA PRO A 191 10.91 -10.22 9.92
C PRO A 191 10.70 -9.60 11.31
N LYS A 192 11.34 -8.44 11.60
CA LYS A 192 11.19 -7.73 12.88
C LYS A 192 9.98 -6.79 12.94
N MET A 193 9.26 -6.61 11.82
CA MET A 193 8.15 -5.66 11.72
C MET A 193 6.79 -6.21 12.20
N ARG A 194 6.69 -7.49 12.61
CA ARG A 194 5.42 -8.10 13.06
C ARG A 194 4.77 -7.29 14.19
N GLY A 195 5.56 -6.85 15.18
CA GLY A 195 5.07 -6.00 16.28
C GLY A 195 4.55 -4.64 15.82
N LEU A 196 5.23 -4.00 14.87
CA LEU A 196 4.79 -2.72 14.29
C LEU A 196 3.48 -2.86 13.52
N VAL A 197 3.27 -4.00 12.84
CA VAL A 197 2.01 -4.29 12.15
C VAL A 197 0.85 -4.41 13.14
N TYR A 198 1.04 -5.12 14.26
CA TYR A 198 0.01 -5.20 15.31
C TYR A 198 -0.26 -3.85 15.97
N ALA A 199 0.77 -3.10 16.32
CA ALA A 199 0.63 -1.76 16.90
C ALA A 199 -0.11 -0.81 15.96
N LYS A 200 0.29 -0.75 14.68
CA LYS A 200 -0.41 0.01 13.63
C LYS A 200 -1.89 -0.36 13.59
N LEU A 201 -2.20 -1.64 13.64
CA LEU A 201 -3.57 -2.12 13.54
C LEU A 201 -4.42 -1.71 14.75
N CYS A 202 -3.89 -1.86 15.96
CA CYS A 202 -4.57 -1.41 17.17
C CYS A 202 -4.86 0.09 17.13
N VAL A 203 -3.85 0.90 16.78
CA VAL A 203 -4.01 2.36 16.66
C VAL A 203 -5.05 2.70 15.59
N PHE A 204 -5.05 2.02 14.46
CA PHE A 204 -6.03 2.25 13.38
C PHE A 204 -7.46 1.96 13.84
N ILE A 205 -7.71 0.80 14.48
CA ILE A 205 -9.05 0.43 14.95
C ILE A 205 -9.55 1.42 16.02
N ILE A 206 -8.70 1.75 16.99
CA ILE A 206 -9.06 2.71 18.05
C ILE A 206 -9.39 4.07 17.43
N SER A 207 -8.57 4.54 16.49
CA SER A 207 -8.79 5.82 15.80
C SER A 207 -10.08 5.81 14.98
N ALA A 208 -10.36 4.71 14.28
CA ALA A 208 -11.58 4.57 13.48
C ALA A 208 -12.85 4.61 14.35
N VAL A 209 -12.85 3.87 15.46
CA VAL A 209 -13.98 3.84 16.41
C VAL A 209 -14.14 5.20 17.10
N ALA A 210 -13.05 5.84 17.51
CA ALA A 210 -13.08 7.16 18.12
C ALA A 210 -13.64 8.22 17.16
N MET A 211 -13.18 8.21 15.90
CA MET A 211 -13.68 9.13 14.87
C MET A 211 -15.15 8.88 14.54
N LEU A 212 -15.60 7.62 14.50
CA LEU A 212 -17.01 7.29 14.30
C LEU A 212 -17.87 7.80 15.46
N ALA A 213 -17.46 7.56 16.71
CA ALA A 213 -18.19 8.03 17.88
C ALA A 213 -18.24 9.57 17.95
N TRP A 214 -17.14 10.24 17.64
CA TRP A 214 -17.06 11.69 17.63
C TRP A 214 -17.92 12.33 16.53
N THR A 215 -17.88 11.78 15.31
CA THR A 215 -18.70 12.27 14.20
C THR A 215 -20.19 11.98 14.43
N ALA A 216 -20.54 10.82 14.97
CA ALA A 216 -21.92 10.47 15.30
C ALA A 216 -22.52 11.37 16.39
N THR A 217 -21.74 11.74 17.41
CA THR A 217 -22.19 12.67 18.45
C THR A 217 -22.35 14.10 17.92
N LYS A 218 -21.46 14.55 17.02
CA LYS A 218 -21.57 15.85 16.34
C LYS A 218 -22.74 15.92 15.35
N ALA A 219 -23.10 14.81 14.71
CA ALA A 219 -24.22 14.73 13.76
C ALA A 219 -25.61 14.64 14.43
N GLY A 220 -25.68 14.61 15.76
CA GLY A 220 -26.94 14.43 16.49
C GLY A 220 -27.49 12.99 16.43
N GLY A 221 -26.62 12.01 16.17
CA GLY A 221 -26.95 10.59 16.02
C GLY A 221 -26.64 10.04 14.62
N LEU A 222 -26.77 8.71 14.47
CA LEU A 222 -26.56 8.03 13.17
C LEU A 222 -27.75 8.20 12.21
N GLY A 223 -28.92 8.58 12.72
CA GLY A 223 -30.18 8.63 11.98
C GLY A 223 -30.19 9.52 10.73
N PRO A 224 -29.67 10.76 10.76
CA PRO A 224 -29.68 11.65 9.60
C PRO A 224 -28.74 11.20 8.48
N VAL A 225 -27.56 10.67 8.82
CA VAL A 225 -26.55 10.21 7.87
C VAL A 225 -26.99 8.91 7.19
N VAL A 226 -27.59 7.99 7.95
CA VAL A 226 -28.07 6.70 7.44
C VAL A 226 -29.33 6.84 6.56
N ARG A 227 -30.14 7.87 6.79
CA ARG A 227 -31.37 8.15 6.02
C ARG A 227 -31.16 9.07 4.82
N GLN A 228 -29.95 9.59 4.61
CA GLN A 228 -29.66 10.47 3.49
C GLN A 228 -29.67 9.65 2.17
N GLY A 229 -30.72 9.84 1.37
CA GLY A 229 -30.83 9.23 0.04
C GLY A 229 -29.80 9.81 -0.94
N GLY A 230 -29.35 9.01 -1.90
CA GLY A 230 -28.37 9.43 -2.89
C GLY A 230 -28.91 10.57 -3.76
N THR A 231 -28.17 11.67 -3.83
CA THR A 231 -28.48 12.87 -4.63
C THR A 231 -28.17 12.72 -6.12
N ALA A 232 -27.45 11.67 -6.54
CA ALA A 232 -27.21 11.36 -7.95
C ALA A 232 -28.47 10.75 -8.60
N THR A 233 -28.75 11.03 -9.89
CA THR A 233 -29.88 10.46 -10.65
C THR A 233 -29.44 10.07 -12.07
N GLY A 234 -29.96 8.95 -12.60
CA GLY A 234 -29.79 8.53 -14.01
C GLY A 234 -28.37 8.07 -14.38
N SER A 235 -27.89 8.45 -15.58
CA SER A 235 -26.57 8.09 -16.13
C SER A 235 -25.36 8.55 -15.27
N LYS A 236 -25.58 9.39 -14.25
CA LYS A 236 -24.55 9.79 -13.28
C LYS A 236 -24.39 8.81 -12.11
N ARG A 237 -25.22 7.76 -12.03
CA ARG A 237 -25.12 6.67 -11.06
C ARG A 237 -24.39 5.41 -11.59
N ALA A 238 -24.26 5.28 -12.91
CA ALA A 238 -23.70 4.10 -13.58
C ALA A 238 -22.19 4.21 -13.78
#